data_AF-A0A6N1AFD6-F1
#
_entry.id   AF-A0A6N1AFD6-F1
#
_cell.length_a   1.000
_cell.length_b   1.000
_cell.length_c   1.000
_cell.angle_alpha   90.00
_cell.angle_beta   90.00
_cell.angle_gamma   90.00
#
_symmetry.space_group_name_H-M   'P 1'
#
loop_
_entity.id
_entity.type
_entity.pdbx_description
1 polymer ?
#
loop_
_entity_poly.entity_id
_entity_poly.type
_entity_poly.pdbx_seq_one_letter_code
_entity_poly.pdbx_strand_id
1 'polypeptide(L)'
;MARIIGRIGDMNAERALVLTRHDDGDVILSIGAAPRGMPYHLHSHHTTPGWEDDTASVEFCSLAGGGGRSPAVMKALRDLWDAIEADNATRPDLAIQQ
;
A
#
# COMPACT_ATOMS: atom_id res chain seq x y z
N MET A 1 4.42 -7.34 -13.77
CA MET A 1 4.29 -7.95 -12.44
C MET A 1 4.06 -6.82 -11.46
N ALA A 2 3.09 -6.93 -10.55
CA ALA A 2 2.88 -5.89 -9.56
C ALA A 2 4.01 -5.91 -8.53
N ARG A 3 4.54 -4.73 -8.16
CA ARG A 3 5.46 -4.56 -7.04
C ARG A 3 4.67 -4.05 -5.84
N ILE A 4 4.99 -4.51 -4.64
CA ILE A 4 4.32 -4.08 -3.41
C ILE A 4 5.34 -3.45 -2.46
N ILE A 5 4.99 -2.29 -1.91
CA ILE A 5 5.74 -1.68 -0.82
C ILE A 5 4.78 -1.15 0.24
N GLY A 6 5.16 -1.25 1.50
CA GLY A 6 4.38 -0.67 2.58
C GLY A 6 5.12 -0.63 3.88
N ARG A 7 4.45 -0.09 4.89
CA ARG A 7 5.00 0.02 6.24
C ARG A 7 3.92 0.08 7.30
N ILE A 8 4.20 -0.53 8.45
CA ILE A 8 3.37 -0.49 9.65
C ILE A 8 3.76 0.72 10.51
N GLY A 9 2.77 1.41 11.11
CA GLY A 9 3.03 2.41 12.16
C GLY A 9 2.95 3.87 11.74
N ASP A 10 2.85 4.18 10.45
CA ASP A 10 2.79 5.58 9.97
C ASP A 10 1.47 6.27 10.28
N MET A 11 0.39 5.50 10.36
CA MET A 11 -0.94 5.98 10.73
C MET A 11 -1.29 5.59 12.17
N ASN A 12 -0.98 4.34 12.54
CA ASN A 12 -1.19 3.73 13.85
C ASN A 12 -0.27 2.50 13.96
N ALA A 13 0.16 2.16 15.18
CA ALA A 13 1.03 1.01 15.47
C ALA A 13 0.52 -0.36 14.96
N GLU A 14 -0.78 -0.50 14.70
CA GLU A 14 -1.43 -1.75 14.24
C GLU A 14 -1.91 -1.67 12.78
N ARG A 15 -1.58 -0.59 12.06
CA ARG A 15 -2.03 -0.35 10.69
C ARG A 15 -0.88 -0.19 9.73
N ALA A 16 -1.07 -0.69 8.51
CA ALA A 16 -0.15 -0.52 7.40
C ALA A 16 -0.68 0.45 6.36
N LEU A 17 0.23 1.24 5.81
CA LEU A 17 0.08 1.96 4.54
C LEU A 17 0.81 1.14 3.47
N VAL A 18 0.11 0.74 2.41
CA VAL A 18 0.67 -0.11 1.35
C VAL A 18 0.36 0.48 -0.01
N LEU A 19 1.39 0.55 -0.86
CA LEU A 19 1.26 0.86 -2.27
C LEU A 19 1.57 -0.38 -3.10
N THR A 20 0.68 -0.67 -4.04
CA THR A 20 0.91 -1.64 -5.11
C THR A 20 1.06 -0.88 -6.41
N ARG A 21 2.12 -1.17 -7.16
CA ARG A 21 2.37 -0.54 -8.47
C ARG A 21 2.36 -1.60 -9.56
N HIS A 22 1.54 -1.40 -10.58
CA HIS A 22 1.46 -2.27 -11.75
C HIS A 22 2.41 -1.79 -12.87
N ASP A 23 2.71 -2.67 -13.83
CA ASP A 23 3.64 -2.37 -14.94
C ASP A 23 3.13 -1.25 -15.85
N ASP A 24 1.81 -1.12 -15.99
CA ASP A 24 1.15 -0.07 -16.74
C ASP A 24 1.26 1.30 -16.06
N GLY A 25 1.69 1.34 -14.80
CA GLY A 25 1.87 2.55 -14.02
C GLY A 25 0.70 2.88 -13.10
N ASP A 26 -0.30 2.00 -13.02
CA ASP A 26 -1.38 2.11 -12.05
C ASP A 26 -0.84 1.93 -10.63
N VAL A 27 -1.42 2.69 -9.70
CA VAL A 27 -1.05 2.66 -8.29
C VAL A 27 -2.29 2.41 -7.45
N ILE A 28 -2.24 1.38 -6.62
CA ILE A 28 -3.26 1.11 -5.61
C ILE A 28 -2.70 1.53 -4.27
N LEU A 29 -3.42 2.39 -3.56
CA LEU A 29 -3.15 2.75 -2.17
C LEU A 29 -4.10 1.95 -1.28
N SER A 30 -3.54 1.21 -0.34
CA SER A 30 -4.27 0.38 0.62
C SER A 30 -3.91 0.77 2.06
N ILE A 31 -4.91 0.81 2.91
CA ILE A 31 -4.77 0.88 4.36
C ILE A 31 -5.42 -0.36 4.97
N GLY A 32 -4.82 -0.93 6.01
CA GLY A 32 -5.36 -2.14 6.62
C GLY A 32 -4.69 -2.52 7.93
N ALA A 33 -5.28 -3.50 8.62
CA ALA A 33 -4.69 -4.08 9.81
C ALA A 33 -3.39 -4.82 9.48
N ALA A 34 -2.35 -4.54 10.26
CA ALA A 34 -1.04 -5.15 10.12
C ALA A 34 -0.33 -5.14 11.48
N PRO A 35 -0.65 -6.10 12.37
CA PRO A 35 0.03 -6.22 13.64
C PRO A 35 1.52 -6.50 13.41
N ARG A 36 2.38 -5.87 14.21
CA ARG A 36 3.82 -6.15 14.16
C ARG A 36 4.08 -7.64 14.37
N GLY A 37 4.96 -8.20 13.54
CA GLY A 37 5.36 -9.61 13.61
C GLY A 37 4.39 -10.60 12.94
N MET A 38 3.29 -10.13 12.34
CA MET A 38 2.40 -10.94 11.50
C MET A 38 2.64 -10.64 10.01
N PRO A 39 2.51 -11.64 9.13
CA PRO A 39 2.58 -11.41 7.68
C PRO A 39 1.43 -10.51 7.22
N TYR A 40 1.76 -9.46 6.48
CA TYR A 40 0.75 -8.66 5.79
C TYR A 40 0.25 -9.42 4.56
N HIS A 41 -1.04 -9.76 4.56
CA HIS A 41 -1.69 -10.40 3.42
C HIS A 41 -2.47 -9.35 2.63
N LEU A 42 -1.91 -8.93 1.50
CA LEU A 42 -2.61 -8.13 0.50
C LEU A 42 -3.60 -9.04 -0.26
N HIS A 43 -4.68 -9.51 0.38
CA HIS A 43 -5.69 -10.32 -0.29
C HIS A 43 -7.11 -9.92 0.09
N SER A 44 -7.71 -9.14 -0.81
CA SER A 44 -9.00 -9.41 -1.46
C SER A 44 -10.08 -10.13 -0.63
N HIS A 45 -11.03 -9.37 -0.06
CA HIS A 45 -12.41 -9.81 0.24
C HIS A 45 -12.58 -11.24 0.81
N HIS A 46 -11.62 -11.75 1.57
CA HIS A 46 -11.69 -13.07 2.18
C HIS A 46 -11.57 -12.88 3.67
N THR A 47 -12.73 -12.91 4.30
CA THR A 47 -12.91 -12.75 5.75
C THR A 47 -12.20 -13.88 6.47
N THR A 48 -11.01 -13.60 7.01
CA THR A 48 -10.46 -14.42 8.09
C THR A 48 -11.41 -14.25 9.29
N PRO A 49 -12.06 -15.32 9.79
CA PRO A 49 -12.99 -15.17 10.91
C PRO A 49 -12.26 -14.58 12.13
N GLY A 50 -12.73 -13.41 12.60
CA GLY A 50 -12.16 -12.72 13.77
C GLY A 50 -11.31 -11.47 13.45
N TRP A 51 -11.06 -11.16 12.17
CA TRP A 51 -10.55 -9.86 11.74
C TRP A 51 -11.64 -9.17 10.93
N GLU A 52 -12.21 -8.10 11.47
CA GLU A 52 -13.08 -7.24 10.65
C GLU A 52 -12.27 -6.75 9.45
N ASP A 53 -12.88 -6.80 8.27
CA ASP A 53 -12.27 -6.42 6.98
C ASP A 53 -12.14 -4.89 6.91
N ASP A 54 -11.33 -4.33 7.82
CA ASP A 54 -11.08 -2.90 7.95
C ASP A 54 -9.90 -2.51 7.03
N THR A 55 -9.97 -3.05 5.82
CA THR A 55 -9.08 -2.72 4.72
C THR A 55 -9.82 -1.79 3.77
N ALA A 56 -9.17 -0.69 3.40
CA ALA A 56 -9.68 0.21 2.38
C ALA A 56 -8.60 0.41 1.33
N SER A 57 -8.99 0.27 0.06
CA SER A 57 -8.09 0.45 -1.07
C SER A 57 -8.70 1.35 -2.13
N VAL A 58 -7.87 2.18 -2.75
CA VAL A 58 -8.25 3.01 -3.88
C VAL A 58 -7.22 2.90 -4.99
N GLU A 59 -7.69 2.73 -6.22
CA GLU A 59 -6.87 2.61 -7.41
C GLU A 59 -6.79 3.95 -8.16
N PHE A 60 -5.57 4.28 -8.58
CA PHE A 60 -5.25 5.43 -9.42
C PHE A 60 -4.73 4.95 -10.76
N CYS A 61 -5.59 4.99 -11.77
CA CYS A 61 -5.26 4.55 -13.12
C CYS A 61 -4.37 5.57 -13.84
N SER A 62 -3.39 5.06 -14.56
CA SER A 62 -2.47 5.79 -15.42
C SER A 62 -3.06 6.09 -16.81
N LEU A 63 -4.08 5.33 -17.23
CA LEU A 63 -4.75 5.44 -18.53
C LEU A 63 -6.19 5.97 -18.40
N ALA A 64 -6.69 6.53 -19.50
CA ALA A 64 -7.91 7.37 -19.58
C ALA A 64 -9.24 6.73 -19.14
N GLY A 65 -9.26 5.48 -18.69
CA GLY A 65 -10.46 4.72 -18.34
C GLY A 65 -10.91 4.77 -16.87
N GLY A 66 -10.11 5.31 -15.93
CA GLY A 66 -10.37 5.20 -14.48
C GLY A 66 -10.12 6.45 -13.63
N GLY A 67 -9.96 6.25 -12.31
CA GLY A 67 -9.50 7.27 -11.34
C GLY A 67 -8.06 7.75 -11.65
N GLY A 68 -7.49 8.65 -10.86
CA GLY A 68 -6.06 9.03 -11.03
C GLY A 68 -5.74 10.05 -12.12
N ARG A 69 -6.74 10.76 -12.67
CA ARG A 69 -6.59 11.78 -13.72
C ARG A 69 -5.71 12.99 -13.37
N SER A 70 -5.29 13.16 -12.11
CA SER A 70 -4.44 14.27 -11.69
C SER A 70 -2.96 13.89 -11.77
N PRO A 71 -2.16 14.51 -12.68
CA PRO A 71 -0.72 14.24 -12.76
C PRO A 71 0.02 14.57 -11.46
N ALA A 72 -0.44 15.60 -10.73
CA ALA A 72 0.15 16.00 -9.47
C ALA A 72 -0.08 14.94 -8.37
N VAL A 73 -1.28 14.34 -8.32
CA VAL A 73 -1.58 13.26 -7.38
C VAL A 73 -0.76 12.02 -7.71
N MET A 74 -0.68 11.64 -8.99
CA MET A 74 0.17 10.52 -9.42
C MET A 74 1.64 10.74 -9.10
N LYS A 75 2.15 11.97 -9.23
CA LYS A 75 3.50 12.31 -8.78
C LYS A 75 3.64 12.11 -7.26
N ALA A 76 2.71 12.63 -6.46
CA ALA A 76 2.77 12.51 -5.01
C ALA A 76 2.74 11.03 -4.54
N LEU A 77 1.99 10.17 -5.22
CA LEU A 77 1.98 8.73 -4.93
C LEU A 77 3.33 8.05 -5.22
N ARG A 78 4.03 8.49 -6.27
CA ARG A 78 5.40 8.02 -6.57
C ARG A 78 6.41 8.56 -5.57
N ASP A 79 6.30 9.83 -5.20
CA ASP A 79 7.15 10.41 -4.16
C ASP A 79 6.94 9.70 -2.80
N LEU A 80 5.70 9.31 -2.48
CA LEU A 80 5.37 8.50 -1.31
C LEU A 80 5.99 7.10 -1.39
N TRP A 81 5.94 6.46 -2.55
CA TRP A 81 6.62 5.18 -2.79
C TRP A 81 8.11 5.27 -2.44
N ASP A 82 8.80 6.25 -3.00
CA ASP A 82 10.24 6.46 -2.79
C ASP A 82 10.55 6.74 -1.32
N ALA A 83 9.69 7.51 -0.64
CA ALA A 83 9.83 7.79 0.79
C ALA A 83 9.70 6.51 1.64
N ILE A 84 8.72 5.65 1.37
CA ILE A 84 8.56 4.38 2.08
C ILE A 84 9.75 3.46 1.81
N GLU A 85 10.27 3.43 0.58
CA GLU A 85 11.45 2.64 0.23
C GLU A 85 12.69 3.07 1.02
N ALA A 86 12.97 4.38 1.04
CA ALA A 86 14.07 4.95 1.80
C ALA A 86 13.93 4.66 3.30
N ASP A 87 12.71 4.80 3.84
CA ASP A 87 12.45 4.54 5.24
C ASP A 87 12.58 3.07 5.61
N ASN A 88 12.07 2.16 4.77
CA ASN A 88 12.18 0.71 4.99
C ASN A 88 13.65 0.25 4.99
N ALA A 89 14.54 0.92 4.24
CA ALA A 89 15.98 0.66 4.31
C ALA A 89 16.59 1.03 5.67
N THR A 90 16.00 1.98 6.41
CA THR A 90 16.47 2.39 7.75
C THR A 90 15.74 1.70 8.90
N ARG A 91 14.50 1.24 8.69
CA ARG A 91 13.62 0.61 9.68
C ARG A 91 12.97 -0.66 9.10
N PRO A 92 13.75 -1.71 8.84
CA PRO A 92 13.27 -2.91 8.15
C PRO A 92 12.26 -3.73 8.99
N ASP A 93 12.21 -3.53 10.31
CA ASP A 93 11.26 -4.21 11.21
C ASP A 93 9.79 -3.83 10.99
N LEU A 94 9.55 -2.72 10.28
CA LEU A 94 8.22 -2.23 9.95
C LEU A 94 7.85 -2.43 8.48
N ALA A 95 8.78 -2.93 7.67
CA ALA A 95 8.66 -2.97 6.22
C ALA A 95 7.72 -4.08 5.74
N ILE A 96 6.97 -3.76 4.68
CA ILE A 96 6.20 -4.73 3.87
C ILE A 96 6.75 -4.65 2.45
N GLN A 97 7.26 -5.75 1.91
CA GLN A 97 7.85 -5.82 0.56
C GLN A 97 7.53 -7.19 -0.05
N GLN A 98 6.94 -7.20 -1.25
CA GLN A 98 6.61 -8.40 -2.04
C GLN A 98 6.82 -8.14 -3.54
#